data_AF-A0A2E2JC99-F1
#
_entry.id   AF-A0A2E2JC99-F1
#
_cell.length_a   1.000
_cell.length_b   1.000
_cell.length_c   1.000
_cell.angle_alpha   90.00
_cell.angle_beta   90.00
_cell.angle_gamma   90.00
#
_symmetry.space_group_name_H-M   'P 1'
#
loop_
_entity.id
_entity.type
_entity.pdbx_description
1 polymer ?
#
loop_
_entity_poly.entity_id
_entity_poly.type
_entity_poly.pdbx_seq_one_letter_code
_entity_poly.pdbx_strand_id
1 'polypeptide(L)'
;MTTTLRLSLLLAVLGLGMAAHAQPPGRQTAKAPPLADGTDTRAWLTLQKSGIAAPSDPRPMSGEVAERVYQRYLDSYTQPIPETFEREDFGSGGGG
;
A
#
# COMPACT_ATOMS: atom_id res chain seq x y z
N MET A 1 -27.09 36.56 5.76
CA MET A 1 -26.57 36.28 4.40
C MET A 1 -25.12 35.77 4.42
N THR A 2 -24.74 34.97 5.42
CA THR A 2 -23.35 34.52 5.63
C THR A 2 -23.23 33.04 6.02
N THR A 3 -24.35 32.40 6.39
CA THR A 3 -24.44 30.97 6.72
C THR A 3 -24.58 30.08 5.50
N THR A 4 -25.21 30.55 4.41
CA THR A 4 -25.31 29.81 3.14
C THR A 4 -23.96 29.68 2.44
N LEU A 5 -23.10 30.71 2.54
CA LEU A 5 -21.77 30.74 1.93
C LEU A 5 -20.80 29.71 2.54
N ARG A 6 -20.95 29.41 3.84
CA ARG A 6 -20.10 28.41 4.54
C ARG A 6 -20.52 26.97 4.23
N LEU A 7 -21.80 26.72 3.94
CA LEU A 7 -22.28 25.39 3.54
C LEU A 7 -21.85 25.06 2.09
N SER A 8 -21.80 26.05 1.21
CA SER A 8 -21.26 25.89 -0.16
C SER A 8 -19.76 25.59 -0.18
N LEU A 9 -18.99 26.19 0.75
CA LEU A 9 -17.55 25.95 0.84
C LEU A 9 -17.21 24.55 1.38
N LEU A 10 -18.05 23.99 2.26
CA LEU A 10 -17.91 22.61 2.76
C LEU A 10 -18.28 21.55 1.70
N LEU A 11 -19.18 21.85 0.77
CA LEU A 11 -19.51 20.99 -0.37
C LEU A 11 -18.42 20.99 -1.47
N ALA A 12 -17.61 22.05 -1.57
CA ALA A 12 -16.53 22.14 -2.55
C ALA A 12 -15.30 21.25 -2.21
N VAL A 13 -15.13 20.85 -0.94
CA VAL A 13 -14.00 20.02 -0.51
C VAL A 13 -14.25 18.52 -0.70
N LEU A 14 -15.51 18.11 -0.87
CA LEU A 14 -15.88 16.70 -1.08
C LEU A 14 -15.74 16.22 -2.54
N GLY A 15 -15.32 17.11 -3.46
CA GLY A 15 -15.24 16.83 -4.90
C GLY A 15 -13.86 16.51 -5.45
N LEU A 16 -12.81 16.47 -4.61
CA LEU A 16 -11.42 16.28 -5.08
C LEU A 16 -10.84 14.89 -4.78
N GLY A 17 -11.70 13.86 -4.81
CA GLY A 17 -11.32 12.45 -4.62
C GLY A 17 -11.28 11.64 -5.91
N MET A 18 -11.44 12.25 -7.08
CA MET A 18 -11.31 11.54 -8.35
C MET A 18 -9.87 11.70 -8.84
N ALA A 19 -8.98 10.83 -8.36
CA ALA A 19 -7.74 10.56 -9.06
C ALA A 19 -8.11 10.04 -10.46
N ALA A 20 -8.21 10.96 -11.41
CA ALA A 20 -8.31 10.66 -12.82
C ALA A 20 -7.00 10.00 -13.23
N HIS A 21 -6.92 8.68 -13.08
CA HIS A 21 -5.92 7.90 -13.78
C HIS A 21 -6.17 8.13 -15.26
N ALA A 22 -5.27 8.86 -15.93
CA ALA A 22 -5.24 8.95 -17.37
C ALA A 22 -5.06 7.53 -17.93
N GLN A 23 -6.16 6.90 -18.34
CA GLN A 23 -6.09 5.66 -19.10
C GLN A 23 -5.60 6.06 -20.50
N PRO A 24 -4.42 5.60 -20.95
CA PRO A 24 -3.93 5.92 -22.28
C PRO A 24 -4.98 5.49 -23.34
N PRO A 25 -5.22 6.31 -24.39
CA PRO A 25 -6.10 5.92 -25.47
C PRO A 25 -5.51 4.69 -26.15
N GLY A 26 -6.13 3.54 -25.94
CA GLY A 26 -5.62 2.26 -26.48
C GLY A 26 -5.67 1.07 -25.53
N ARG A 27 -6.28 1.15 -24.34
CA ARG A 27 -6.62 -0.09 -23.62
C ARG A 27 -7.70 -0.82 -24.40
N GLN A 28 -7.25 -1.74 -25.26
CA GLN A 28 -8.05 -2.77 -25.88
C GLN A 28 -9.03 -3.28 -24.81
N THR A 29 -10.34 -3.19 -25.09
CA THR A 29 -11.37 -3.86 -24.30
C THR A 29 -11.21 -5.36 -24.54
N ALA A 30 -10.13 -5.93 -24.03
CA ALA A 30 -10.01 -7.35 -23.87
C ALA A 30 -11.27 -7.77 -23.13
N LYS A 31 -12.07 -8.61 -23.79
CA LYS A 31 -13.25 -9.23 -23.19
C LYS A 31 -12.83 -9.72 -21.81
N ALA A 32 -13.41 -9.14 -20.76
CA ALA A 32 -13.07 -9.53 -19.40
C ALA A 32 -13.23 -11.05 -19.31
N PRO A 33 -12.25 -11.77 -18.75
CA PRO A 33 -12.42 -13.19 -18.51
C PRO A 33 -13.71 -13.37 -17.69
N PRO A 34 -14.46 -14.46 -17.90
CA PRO A 34 -15.63 -14.75 -17.10
C PRO A 34 -15.25 -14.66 -15.61
N LEU A 35 -16.13 -14.04 -14.81
CA LEU A 35 -15.92 -13.90 -13.38
C LEU A 35 -15.66 -15.29 -12.79
N ALA A 36 -14.54 -15.43 -12.09
CA ALA A 36 -14.28 -16.64 -11.32
C ALA A 36 -15.40 -16.83 -10.28
N ASP A 37 -15.81 -18.08 -10.06
CA ASP A 37 -16.91 -18.42 -9.16
C ASP A 37 -16.57 -18.22 -7.66
N GLY A 38 -15.32 -17.82 -7.36
CA GLY A 38 -14.80 -17.57 -6.02
C GLY A 38 -14.37 -18.82 -5.25
N THR A 39 -14.28 -19.99 -5.90
CA THR A 39 -13.83 -21.25 -5.28
C THR A 39 -12.43 -21.10 -4.68
N ASP A 40 -11.46 -20.61 -5.46
CA ASP A 40 -10.10 -20.38 -4.99
C ASP A 40 -10.07 -19.42 -3.81
N THR A 41 -10.81 -18.31 -3.88
CA THR A 41 -10.91 -17.34 -2.78
C THR A 41 -11.39 -18.01 -1.49
N ARG A 42 -12.43 -18.84 -1.56
CA ARG A 42 -12.96 -19.57 -0.40
C ARG A 42 -11.97 -20.60 0.13
N ALA A 43 -11.22 -21.27 -0.75
CA ALA A 43 -10.17 -22.20 -0.37
C ALA A 43 -9.04 -21.48 0.39
N TRP A 44 -8.55 -20.35 -0.11
CA TRP A 44 -7.54 -19.53 0.56
C TRP A 44 -8.00 -18.99 1.92
N LEU A 45 -9.24 -18.51 2.00
CA LEU A 45 -9.82 -18.05 3.27
C LEU A 45 -9.96 -19.20 4.28
N THR A 46 -10.28 -20.39 3.81
CA THR A 46 -10.35 -21.58 4.67
C THR A 46 -8.95 -21.96 5.19
N LEU A 47 -7.94 -21.92 4.33
CA LEU A 47 -6.54 -22.17 4.70
C LEU A 47 -6.00 -21.14 5.72
N GLN A 48 -6.28 -19.86 5.51
CA GLN A 48 -5.85 -18.80 6.43
C GLN A 48 -6.53 -18.93 7.79
N LYS A 49 -7.85 -19.19 7.82
CA LYS A 49 -8.61 -19.37 9.06
C LYS A 49 -8.19 -20.61 9.84
N SER A 50 -7.84 -21.71 9.14
CA SER A 50 -7.47 -22.95 9.81
C SER A 50 -6.10 -22.86 10.50
N GLY A 51 -5.23 -21.94 10.07
CA GLY A 51 -3.88 -21.81 10.61
C GLY A 51 -2.97 -23.00 10.28
N ILE A 52 -3.42 -23.97 9.48
CA ILE A 52 -2.65 -25.18 9.16
C ILE A 52 -1.39 -24.88 8.33
N ALA A 53 -1.40 -23.76 7.60
CA ALA A 53 -0.24 -23.25 6.87
C ALA A 53 0.67 -22.37 7.74
N ALA A 54 0.31 -22.10 9.00
CA ALA A 54 1.19 -21.38 9.90
C ALA A 54 2.39 -22.27 10.27
N PRO A 55 3.62 -21.73 10.30
CA PRO A 55 4.77 -22.52 10.75
C PRO A 55 4.56 -23.02 12.18
N SER A 56 4.84 -24.30 12.42
CA SER A 56 4.76 -24.95 13.74
C SER A 56 5.86 -24.50 14.70
N ASP A 57 6.99 -24.07 14.15
CA ASP A 57 8.19 -23.84 14.92
C ASP A 57 8.18 -22.45 15.55
N PRO A 58 8.35 -22.35 16.89
CA PRO A 58 8.48 -21.06 17.56
C PRO A 58 9.66 -20.28 17.00
N ARG A 59 9.42 -19.01 16.67
CA ARG A 59 10.49 -18.05 16.28
C ARG A 59 10.62 -16.95 17.32
N PRO A 60 11.13 -17.25 18.53
CA PRO A 60 11.32 -16.24 19.56
C PRO A 60 12.45 -15.29 19.17
N MET A 61 12.27 -14.00 19.45
CA MET A 61 13.34 -13.01 19.36
C MET A 61 14.01 -12.90 20.74
N SER A 62 15.34 -12.87 20.77
CA SER A 62 16.05 -12.62 22.04
C SER A 62 15.75 -11.20 22.54
N GLY A 63 15.73 -11.01 23.86
CA GLY A 63 15.47 -9.69 24.46
C GLY A 63 16.47 -8.63 23.99
N GLU A 64 17.75 -9.01 23.84
CA GLU A 64 18.80 -8.13 23.32
C GLU A 64 18.54 -7.68 21.86
N VAL A 65 18.04 -8.59 21.01
CA VAL A 65 17.66 -8.24 19.63
C VAL A 65 16.42 -7.35 19.63
N ALA A 66 15.43 -7.63 20.48
CA ALA A 66 14.24 -6.81 20.63
C ALA A 66 14.60 -5.37 21.05
N GLU A 67 15.52 -5.22 22.00
CA GLU A 67 16.02 -3.92 22.45
C GLU A 67 16.67 -3.14 21.31
N ARG A 68 17.57 -3.79 20.55
CA ARG A 68 18.21 -3.14 19.38
C ARG A 68 17.20 -2.74 18.30
N VAL A 69 16.18 -3.56 18.06
CA VAL A 69 15.11 -3.25 17.10
C VAL A 69 14.33 -2.02 17.58
N TYR A 70 14.02 -1.95 18.87
CA TYR A 70 13.32 -0.80 19.46
C TYR A 70 14.18 0.47 19.39
N GLN A 71 15.46 0.38 19.73
CA GLN A 71 16.37 1.51 19.62
C GLN A 71 16.45 2.03 18.18
N ARG A 72 16.60 1.14 17.18
CA ARG A 72 16.60 1.53 15.76
C ARG A 72 15.29 2.22 15.35
N TYR A 73 14.16 1.77 15.88
CA TYR A 73 12.88 2.41 15.63
C TYR A 73 12.87 3.84 16.18
N LEU A 74 13.35 4.06 17.41
CA LEU A 74 13.49 5.41 17.97
C LEU A 74 14.44 6.27 17.13
N ASP A 75 15.60 5.73 16.76
CA ASP A 75 16.60 6.43 15.96
C ASP A 75 16.06 6.83 14.58
N SER A 76 15.11 6.07 14.01
CA SER A 76 14.51 6.38 12.70
C SER A 76 13.79 7.74 12.66
N TYR A 77 13.33 8.23 13.82
CA TYR A 77 12.67 9.54 13.94
C TYR A 77 13.64 10.68 14.21
N THR A 78 14.91 10.39 14.50
CA THR A 78 15.91 11.43 14.76
C THR A 78 16.40 12.10 13.48
N GLN A 79 16.16 11.45 12.33
CA GLN A 79 16.60 11.92 11.03
C GLN A 79 15.48 12.75 10.38
N PRO A 80 15.71 14.05 10.12
CA PRO A 80 14.72 14.86 9.42
C PRO A 80 14.51 14.32 8.00
N ILE A 81 13.28 14.44 7.50
CA ILE A 81 13.00 14.19 6.09
C ILE A 81 13.78 15.23 5.27
N PRO A 82 14.63 14.82 4.33
CA PRO A 82 15.33 15.75 3.46
C PRO A 82 14.34 16.58 2.63
N GLU A 83 14.68 17.84 2.37
CA GLU A 83 13.88 18.73 1.50
C GLU A 83 13.76 18.18 0.07
N THR A 84 14.76 17.41 -0.37
CA THR A 84 14.79 16.74 -1.67
C THR A 84 15.40 15.36 -1.53
N PHE A 85 14.77 14.36 -2.15
CA PHE A 85 15.38 13.05 -2.35
C PHE A 85 16.09 13.05 -3.69
N GLU A 86 17.34 12.63 -3.72
CA GLU A 86 18.03 12.36 -4.97
C GLU A 86 17.35 11.19 -5.67
N ARG A 87 17.03 11.34 -6.96
CA ARG A 87 16.58 10.23 -7.76
C ARG A 87 17.81 9.42 -8.12
N GLU A 88 17.96 8.25 -7.51
CA GLU A 88 18.91 7.26 -7.97
C GLU A 88 18.60 6.95 -9.44
N ASP A 89 19.56 7.23 -10.32
CA ASP A 89 19.52 6.76 -11.70
C ASP A 89 19.74 5.25 -11.63
N PHE A 90 18.66 4.47 -11.74
CA PHE A 90 18.75 3.03 -12.03
C PHE A 90 19.27 2.88 -13.47
N GLY A 91 20.53 3.25 -13.67
CA GLY A 91 21.18 3.33 -14.96
C GLY A 91 21.39 1.95 -15.55
N SER A 92 20.62 1.67 -16.61
CA SER A 92 21.13 1.12 -17.87
C SER A 92 22.24 0.05 -17.78
N GLY A 93 22.02 -1.00 -17.00
CA GLY A 93 22.79 -2.25 -17.06
C GLY A 93 22.24 -3.20 -18.14
N GLY A 94 22.04 -2.68 -19.35
CA GLY A 94 21.80 -3.51 -20.53
C GLY A 94 23.14 -3.99 -21.07
N GLY A 95 23.43 -5.28 -20.92
CA GLY A 95 24.61 -5.89 -21.51
C GLY A 95 24.55 -7.42 -21.51
N GLY A 96 24.18 -7.99 -22.67
CA GLY A 96 24.48 -9.38 -23.08
C GLY A 96 23.47 -10.43 -22.68
#